data_AF-A0A3C1H669-F1
#
_entry.id   AF-A0A3C1H669-F1
#
_cell.length_a   1.000
_cell.length_b   1.000
_cell.length_c   1.000
_cell.angle_alpha   90.00
_cell.angle_beta   90.00
_cell.angle_gamma   90.00
#
_symmetry.space_group_name_H-M   'P 1'
#
loop_
_entity.id
_entity.type
_entity.pdbx_description
1 polymer ?
#
loop_
_entity_poly.entity_id
_entity_poly.type
_entity_poly.pdbx_seq_one_letter_code
_entity_poly.pdbx_strand_id
1 'polypeptide(L)'
;MTESLIAALIGAFSRAGFCICGEYPQILRPVPQSVFFITAAVSELRTDEPLPDGCAAPVSVTLRLRYLWRSDCDPAPHIADADECLMQTLTDLRLCVTGMRRGAVSYQKNIDRLECETLLTLGGLLRREDEV
;
A
#
# COMPACT_ATOMS: atom_id res chain seq x y z
N MET A 1 -7.81 11.50 5.08
CA MET A 1 -7.70 10.07 5.48
C MET A 1 -6.72 9.27 4.63
N THR A 2 -6.80 9.29 3.30
CA THR A 2 -5.91 8.51 2.42
C THR A 2 -4.41 8.88 2.55
N GLU A 3 -4.10 10.18 2.64
CA GLU A 3 -2.73 10.66 2.88
C GLU A 3 -2.16 10.21 4.24
N SER A 4 -3.02 10.11 5.25
CA SER A 4 -2.63 9.64 6.60
C SER A 4 -2.27 8.16 6.61
N LEU A 5 -3.00 7.34 5.85
CA LEU A 5 -2.71 5.90 5.73
C LEU A 5 -1.39 5.64 4.98
N ILE A 6 -1.16 6.34 3.87
CA ILE A 6 0.11 6.21 3.13
C ILE A 6 1.30 6.70 3.97
N ALA A 7 1.15 7.81 4.69
CA ALA A 7 2.19 8.29 5.60
C ALA A 7 2.49 7.29 6.74
N ALA A 8 1.46 6.66 7.31
CA ALA A 8 1.63 5.64 8.35
C ALA A 8 2.37 4.41 7.83
N LEU A 9 2.02 3.93 6.63
CA LEU A 9 2.72 2.83 5.95
C LEU A 9 4.18 3.20 5.67
N ILE A 10 4.44 4.39 5.10
CA ILE A 10 5.80 4.87 4.85
C ILE A 10 6.63 4.86 6.14
N GLY A 11 6.07 5.37 7.23
CA GLY A 11 6.73 5.40 8.53
C GLY A 11 7.02 4.01 9.09
N ALA A 12 6.09 3.06 8.99
CA ALA A 12 6.26 1.70 9.52
C ALA A 12 7.32 0.91 8.75
N PHE A 13 7.25 0.91 7.42
CA PHE A 13 8.23 0.26 6.55
C PHE A 13 9.62 0.87 6.70
N SER A 14 9.72 2.20 6.81
CA SER A 14 11.01 2.88 7.03
C SER A 14 11.64 2.47 8.36
N ARG A 15 10.85 2.29 9.44
CA ARG A 15 11.34 1.79 10.73
C ARG A 15 11.79 0.32 10.66
N ALA A 16 11.18 -0.47 9.79
CA ALA A 16 11.59 -1.84 9.50
C ALA A 16 12.79 -1.92 8.53
N GLY A 17 13.35 -0.78 8.10
CA GLY A 17 14.53 -0.72 7.23
C GLY A 17 14.23 -0.80 5.73
N PHE A 18 12.96 -0.76 5.32
CA PHE A 18 12.59 -0.76 3.90
C PHE A 18 12.66 0.64 3.29
N CYS A 19 13.12 0.69 2.04
CA CYS A 19 12.96 1.87 1.20
C CYS A 19 11.54 1.90 0.63
N ILE A 20 10.71 2.83 1.11
CA ILE A 20 9.32 3.01 0.66
C ILE A 20 9.04 4.49 0.37
N CYS A 21 8.21 4.76 -0.63
CA CYS A 21 7.71 6.11 -0.92
C CYS A 21 6.26 6.08 -1.41
N GLY A 22 5.60 7.25 -1.36
CA GLY A 22 4.32 7.43 -2.04
C GLY A 22 4.53 7.30 -3.55
N GLU A 23 3.58 6.69 -4.26
CA GLU A 23 3.67 6.58 -5.71
C GLU A 23 3.62 7.97 -6.36
N TYR A 24 4.59 8.25 -7.24
CA TYR A 24 4.62 9.47 -8.02
C TYR A 24 3.94 9.25 -9.37
N PRO A 25 3.31 10.28 -9.96
CA PRO A 25 3.04 10.28 -11.39
C PRO A 25 4.33 9.95 -12.13
N GLN A 26 4.23 9.19 -13.23
CA GLN A 26 5.34 8.53 -13.96
C GLN A 26 6.50 9.44 -14.43
N ILE A 27 6.51 10.73 -14.08
CA ILE A 27 7.38 11.80 -14.56
C ILE A 27 8.17 12.48 -13.42
N LEU A 28 7.85 12.28 -12.13
CA LEU A 28 8.55 12.97 -11.02
C LEU A 28 9.61 12.11 -10.30
N ARG A 29 10.82 12.69 -10.19
CA ARG A 29 12.11 12.13 -9.71
C ARG A 29 12.24 12.07 -8.16
N PRO A 30 13.30 11.43 -7.62
CA PRO A 30 14.14 10.39 -8.23
C PRO A 30 13.71 8.99 -7.79
N VAL A 31 13.83 8.03 -8.71
CA VAL A 31 13.71 6.60 -8.39
C VAL A 31 14.77 6.26 -7.34
N PRO A 32 14.39 5.60 -6.23
CA PRO A 32 15.36 5.17 -5.24
C PRO A 32 16.47 4.32 -5.86
N GLN A 33 17.73 4.59 -5.51
CA GLN A 33 18.87 3.81 -5.99
C GLN A 33 18.98 2.43 -5.33
N SER A 34 18.09 2.12 -4.37
CA SER A 34 18.05 0.84 -3.68
C SER A 34 17.90 -0.33 -4.66
N VAL A 35 18.47 -1.48 -4.29
CA VAL A 35 18.30 -2.75 -5.02
C VAL A 35 16.84 -3.18 -5.03
N PHE A 36 16.14 -2.92 -3.92
CA PHE A 36 14.71 -3.18 -3.72
C PHE A 36 14.06 -1.96 -3.07
N PHE A 37 12.90 -1.54 -3.59
CA PHE A 37 12.09 -0.49 -2.96
C PHE A 37 10.60 -0.73 -3.22
N ILE A 38 9.77 -0.06 -2.42
CA ILE A 38 8.32 -0.19 -2.44
C ILE A 38 7.70 1.17 -2.77
N THR A 39 6.67 1.19 -3.61
CA THR A 39 5.81 2.37 -3.75
C THR A 39 4.41 2.05 -3.26
N ALA A 40 3.78 2.99 -2.56
CA ALA A 40 2.42 2.85 -2.04
C ALA A 40 1.49 3.95 -2.58
N ALA A 41 0.27 3.57 -2.96
CA ALA A 41 -0.78 4.50 -3.34
C ALA A 41 -2.15 3.99 -2.91
N VAL A 42 -3.10 4.92 -2.79
CA VAL A 42 -4.53 4.55 -2.77
C VAL A 42 -4.99 4.42 -4.22
N SER A 43 -5.37 3.21 -4.63
CA SER A 43 -5.84 2.93 -5.98
C SER A 43 -7.32 3.23 -6.16
N GLU A 44 -8.12 2.98 -5.13
CA GLU A 44 -9.57 3.16 -5.18
C GLU A 44 -10.10 3.45 -3.77
N LEU A 45 -11.09 4.34 -3.69
CA LEU A 45 -11.85 4.61 -2.49
C LEU A 45 -13.33 4.43 -2.84
N ARG A 46 -13.98 3.42 -2.27
CA ARG A 46 -15.42 3.22 -2.39
C ARG A 46 -16.08 3.49 -1.05
N THR A 47 -17.04 4.39 -1.07
CA THR A 47 -18.04 4.55 -0.01
C THR A 47 -19.31 3.94 -0.58
N ASP A 48 -19.71 2.75 -0.13
CA ASP A 48 -20.97 2.19 -0.61
C ASP A 48 -22.15 3.07 -0.13
N GLU A 49 -23.25 2.98 -0.88
CA GLU A 49 -24.51 3.75 -0.87
C GLU A 49 -25.00 4.34 0.47
N PRO A 50 -25.87 5.38 0.44
CA PRO A 50 -26.40 6.02 1.64
C PRO A 50 -27.02 4.97 2.56
N LEU A 51 -26.33 4.72 3.67
CA LEU A 51 -26.89 3.94 4.75
C LEU A 51 -28.07 4.69 5.35
N PRO A 52 -29.02 3.98 5.98
CA PRO A 52 -30.03 4.59 6.82
C PRO A 52 -29.40 5.58 7.80
N ASP A 53 -30.05 6.73 8.02
CA ASP A 53 -29.59 7.75 8.97
C ASP A 53 -29.19 7.11 10.31
N GLY A 54 -27.95 7.37 10.75
CA GLY A 54 -27.39 6.85 11.99
C GLY A 54 -26.49 5.62 11.88
N CYS A 55 -26.25 5.09 10.67
CA CYS A 55 -25.28 4.00 10.47
C CYS A 55 -23.96 4.50 9.87
N ALA A 56 -22.83 3.96 10.34
CA ALA A 56 -21.50 4.25 9.80
C ALA A 56 -21.31 3.62 8.41
N ALA A 57 -21.05 4.42 7.38
CA ALA A 57 -20.86 3.94 6.00
C ALA A 57 -19.69 2.94 5.92
N PRO A 58 -19.87 1.74 5.32
CA PRO A 58 -18.74 0.89 5.01
C PRO A 58 -17.88 1.60 3.97
N VAL A 59 -16.60 1.76 4.31
CA VAL A 59 -15.61 2.29 3.38
C VAL A 59 -14.63 1.20 3.04
N SER A 60 -14.52 0.97 1.74
CA SER A 60 -13.56 0.08 1.15
C SER A 60 -12.46 0.91 0.52
N VAL A 61 -11.24 0.78 1.06
CA VAL A 61 -10.04 1.40 0.51
C VAL A 61 -9.22 0.33 -0.17
N THR A 62 -8.92 0.50 -1.46
CA THR A 62 -7.95 -0.35 -2.15
C THR A 62 -6.59 0.34 -2.16
N LEU A 63 -5.64 -0.23 -1.44
CA LEU A 63 -4.24 0.13 -1.48
C LEU A 63 -3.53 -0.61 -2.61
N ARG A 64 -2.65 0.09 -3.31
CA ARG A 64 -1.70 -0.49 -4.26
C ARG A 64 -0.30 -0.38 -3.67
N LEU A 65 0.37 -1.52 -3.56
CA LEU A 65 1.79 -1.62 -3.31
C LEU A 65 2.47 -2.15 -4.58
N ARG A 66 3.59 -1.55 -4.96
CA ARG A 66 4.48 -2.10 -5.98
C ARG A 66 5.82 -2.36 -5.37
N TYR A 67 6.30 -3.58 -5.54
CA TYR A 67 7.65 -3.98 -5.18
C TYR A 67 8.50 -3.88 -6.43
N LEU A 68 9.60 -3.15 -6.36
CA LEU A 68 10.48 -2.90 -7.49
C LEU A 68 11.89 -3.32 -7.14
N TRP A 69 12.52 -4.10 -8.02
CA TRP A 69 13.86 -4.63 -7.79
C TRP A 69 14.68 -4.76 -9.06
N ARG A 70 16.00 -4.83 -8.91
CA ARG A 70 16.92 -5.07 -10.03
C ARG A 70 16.78 -6.49 -10.56
N SER A 71 16.94 -6.68 -11.87
CA SER A 71 16.83 -7.99 -12.52
C SER A 71 17.91 -9.00 -12.11
N ASP A 72 19.00 -8.54 -11.50
CA ASP A 72 20.11 -9.35 -11.00
C ASP A 72 19.98 -9.74 -9.53
N CYS A 73 18.84 -9.45 -8.90
CA CYS A 73 18.56 -9.73 -7.48
C CYS A 73 17.35 -10.66 -7.33
N ASP A 74 17.43 -11.59 -6.38
CA ASP A 74 16.28 -12.41 -5.96
C ASP A 74 15.37 -11.58 -5.01
N PRO A 75 14.12 -11.26 -5.41
CA PRO A 75 13.23 -10.45 -4.60
C PRO A 75 12.49 -11.24 -3.52
N ALA A 76 12.49 -12.58 -3.57
CA ALA A 76 11.65 -13.41 -2.71
C ALA A 76 11.78 -13.10 -1.20
N PRO A 77 12.99 -13.00 -0.62
CA PRO A 77 13.12 -12.67 0.80
C PRO A 77 12.60 -11.26 1.11
N HIS A 78 12.93 -10.28 0.27
CA HIS A 78 12.51 -8.89 0.47
C HIS A 78 10.99 -8.70 0.40
N ILE A 79 10.32 -9.45 -0.48
CA ILE A 79 8.85 -9.42 -0.58
C ILE A 79 8.22 -10.09 0.66
N ALA A 80 8.77 -11.21 1.12
CA ALA A 80 8.25 -11.90 2.31
C ALA A 80 8.35 -11.00 3.56
N ASP A 81 9.52 -10.40 3.79
CA ASP A 81 9.73 -9.50 4.93
C ASP A 81 8.84 -8.24 4.82
N ALA A 82 8.64 -7.73 3.60
CA ALA A 82 7.77 -6.59 3.33
C ALA A 82 6.29 -6.91 3.58
N ASP A 83 5.84 -8.11 3.23
CA ASP A 83 4.48 -8.58 3.50
C ASP A 83 4.24 -8.77 5.00
N GLU A 84 5.22 -9.30 5.74
CA GLU A 84 5.13 -9.42 7.20
C GLU A 84 5.03 -8.03 7.86
N CYS A 85 5.88 -7.09 7.44
CA CYS A 85 5.84 -5.70 7.89
C CYS A 85 4.48 -5.04 7.59
N LEU A 86 3.92 -5.30 6.39
CA LEU A 86 2.61 -4.80 6.00
C LEU A 86 1.51 -5.33 6.93
N MET A 87 1.45 -6.64 7.14
CA MET A 87 0.41 -7.27 7.95
C MET A 87 0.48 -6.82 9.40
N GLN A 88 1.69 -6.66 9.96
CA GLN A 88 1.87 -6.10 11.30
C GLN A 88 1.37 -4.65 11.37
N THR A 89 1.74 -3.81 10.39
CA THR A 89 1.32 -2.41 10.35
C THR A 89 -0.20 -2.27 10.24
N LEU A 90 -0.85 -3.08 9.39
CA LEU A 90 -2.30 -3.09 9.25
C LEU A 90 -3.00 -3.53 10.55
N THR A 91 -2.41 -4.50 11.25
CA THR A 91 -2.90 -4.96 12.56
C THR A 91 -2.81 -3.86 13.62
N ASP A 92 -1.67 -3.16 13.69
CA ASP A 92 -1.45 -2.05 14.64
C ASP A 92 -2.44 -0.89 14.40
N LEU A 93 -2.76 -0.63 13.12
CA LEU A 93 -3.75 0.36 12.71
C LEU A 93 -5.20 -0.12 12.85
N ARG A 94 -5.41 -1.37 13.30
CA ARG A 94 -6.73 -2.03 13.41
C ARG A 94 -7.52 -2.03 12.10
N LEU A 95 -6.81 -2.16 10.98
CA LEU A 95 -7.40 -2.20 9.65
C LEU A 95 -7.65 -3.66 9.26
N CYS A 96 -8.88 -3.97 8.85
CA CYS A 96 -9.23 -5.31 8.40
C CYS A 96 -8.94 -5.46 6.91
N VAL A 97 -8.12 -6.45 6.56
CA VAL A 97 -7.91 -6.83 5.15
C VAL A 97 -9.08 -7.70 4.72
N THR A 98 -9.84 -7.23 3.73
CA THR A 98 -10.99 -7.95 3.17
C THR A 98 -10.67 -8.61 1.83
N GLY A 99 -9.57 -8.21 1.20
CA GLY A 99 -9.09 -8.83 -0.03
C GLY A 99 -7.61 -8.52 -0.29
N MET A 100 -6.92 -9.46 -0.94
CA MET A 100 -5.55 -9.28 -1.40
C MET A 100 -5.37 -9.96 -2.75
N ARG A 101 -4.78 -9.26 -3.71
CA ARG A 101 -4.45 -9.80 -5.04
C ARG A 101 -3.04 -9.40 -5.43
N ARG A 102 -2.20 -10.39 -5.70
CA ARG A 102 -0.86 -10.19 -6.26
C ARG A 102 -0.89 -10.32 -7.79
N GLY A 103 -0.30 -9.35 -8.47
CA GLY A 103 -0.12 -9.35 -9.92
C GLY A 103 1.05 -10.22 -10.35
N ALA A 104 1.20 -10.38 -11.67
CA ALA A 104 2.36 -11.01 -12.26
C ALA A 104 3.58 -10.10 -12.20
N VAL A 105 4.77 -10.68 -12.26
CA VAL A 105 6.02 -9.93 -12.43
C VAL A 105 6.06 -9.34 -13.83
N SER A 106 6.40 -8.06 -13.93
CA SER A 106 6.58 -7.35 -15.20
C SER A 106 7.86 -6.52 -15.18
N TYR A 107 8.35 -6.10 -16.35
CA TYR A 107 9.55 -5.27 -16.44
C TYR A 107 9.18 -3.82 -16.80
N GLN A 108 9.53 -2.90 -15.89
CA GLN A 108 9.33 -1.46 -16.03
C GLN A 108 10.53 -0.81 -16.72
N LYS A 109 10.44 -0.69 -18.05
CA LYS A 109 11.52 -0.13 -18.90
C LYS A 109 11.97 1.28 -18.47
N ASN A 110 11.04 2.09 -17.98
CA ASN A 110 11.27 3.51 -17.70
C ASN A 110 12.24 3.74 -16.53
N ILE A 111 12.38 2.74 -15.66
CA ILE A 111 13.18 2.78 -14.44
C ILE A 111 14.15 1.60 -14.33
N ASP A 112 14.20 0.74 -15.36
CA ASP A 112 15.03 -0.47 -15.44
C ASP A 112 14.90 -1.37 -14.20
N ARG A 113 13.66 -1.77 -13.90
CA ARG A 113 13.34 -2.63 -12.74
C ARG A 113 12.30 -3.68 -13.11
N LEU A 114 12.40 -4.83 -12.46
CA LEU A 114 11.27 -5.74 -12.35
C LEU A 114 10.29 -5.21 -11.31
N GLU A 115 9.01 -5.42 -11.55
CA GLU A 115 7.91 -4.97 -10.69
C GLU A 115 6.94 -6.12 -10.42
N CYS A 116 6.46 -6.20 -9.18
CA CYS A 116 5.29 -6.97 -8.79
C CYS A 116 4.30 -6.05 -8.07
N GLU A 117 3.06 -6.02 -8.53
CA GLU A 117 2.00 -5.26 -7.91
C GLU A 117 1.23 -6.12 -6.90
N THR A 118 0.85 -5.56 -5.77
CA THR A 118 -0.11 -6.16 -4.83
C THR A 118 -1.17 -5.13 -4.49
N LEU A 119 -2.42 -5.54 -4.67
CA LEU A 119 -3.60 -4.76 -4.32
C LEU A 119 -4.19 -5.33 -3.04
N LEU A 120 -4.37 -4.48 -2.03
CA LEU A 120 -5.01 -4.82 -0.76
C LEU A 120 -6.28 -4.01 -0.61
N THR A 121 -7.39 -4.70 -0.42
CA THR A 121 -8.66 -4.08 -0.08
C THR A 121 -8.82 -4.12 1.44
N LEU A 122 -8.99 -2.95 2.03
CA LEU A 122 -9.22 -2.75 3.46
C LEU A 122 -10.69 -2.39 3.66
N GLY A 123 -11.36 -3.10 4.55
CA GLY A 123 -12.72 -2.80 4.99
C GLY A 123 -12.72 -2.13 6.35
N GLY A 124 -13.43 -1.01 6.46
CA GLY A 124 -13.63 -0.31 7.73
C GLY A 124 -14.96 0.44 7.78
N LEU A 125 -15.37 0.82 8.98
CA LEU A 125 -16.50 1.73 9.20
C LEU A 125 -15.94 3.15 9.35
N LEU A 126 -16.43 4.10 8.56
CA LEU A 126 -16.19 5.52 8.86
C LEU A 126 -17.02 5.90 10.07
N ARG A 127 -16.39 6.08 11.23
CA ARG A 127 -17.02 6.83 12.33
C ARG A 127 -16.93 8.31 12.01
N ARG A 128 -18.04 9.04 12.21
CA ARG A 128 -18.03 10.50 12.14
C ARG A 128 -17.07 11.03 13.21
N GLU A 129 -16.33 12.09 12.88
CA GLU A 129 -15.42 12.77 13.82
C GLU A 129 -16.15 13.37 15.04
N ASP A 130 -17.48 13.37 15.06
CA ASP A 130 -18.32 13.85 16.17
C ASP A 130 -18.65 12.79 17.26
N GLU A 131 -18.12 11.56 17.16
CA GLU A 131 -18.28 10.52 18.20
C GLU A 131 -17.01 10.39 19.10
N VAL A 132 -16.53 11.52 19.64
CA VAL A 132 -15.55 11.56 20.75
C VAL A 132 -16.09 12.36 21.92
#